data_AF-A0A8T0EIZ2-F1
#
_entry.id   AF-A0A8T0EIZ2-F1
#
_cell.length_a   1.000
_cell.length_b   1.000
_cell.length_c   1.000
_cell.angle_alpha   90.00
_cell.angle_beta   90.00
_cell.angle_gamma   90.00
#
_symmetry.space_group_name_H-M   'P 1'
#
loop_
_entity.id
_entity.type
_entity.pdbx_description
1 polymer ?
#
loop_
_entity_poly.entity_id
_entity_poly.type
_entity_poly.pdbx_seq_one_letter_code
_entity_poly.pdbx_strand_id
1 'polypeptide(L)' 'MSRKFLFIALALAVIVHVVTGKKGNYVPRCRKNGDYKRAQCQLSKGVCFCVNPKTGERTTEDQKGGAKCSSS' A
#
# COMPACT_ATOMS: atom_id res chain seq x y z
N MET A 1 -26.48 3.86 30.84
CA MET A 1 -25.95 3.42 29.53
C MET A 1 -27.02 2.59 28.83
N SER A 2 -27.97 3.22 28.13
CA SER A 2 -29.12 2.49 27.56
C SER A 2 -28.66 1.56 26.44
N ARG A 3 -29.25 0.36 26.30
CA ARG A 3 -28.92 -0.56 25.18
C ARG A 3 -29.00 0.11 23.81
N LYS A 4 -29.93 1.07 23.65
CA LYS A 4 -30.01 1.97 22.48
C LYS A 4 -28.72 2.74 22.20
N PHE A 5 -28.05 3.28 23.21
CA PHE A 5 -26.75 3.95 23.05
C PHE A 5 -25.65 2.98 22.61
N LEU A 6 -25.68 1.72 23.07
CA LEU A 6 -24.71 0.71 22.66
C LEU A 6 -24.90 0.28 21.20
N PHE A 7 -26.14 0.11 20.74
CA PHE A 7 -26.44 -0.15 19.33
C PHE A 7 -26.06 1.02 18.42
N ILE A 8 -26.33 2.25 18.86
CA ILE A 8 -25.91 3.46 18.13
C ILE A 8 -24.38 3.53 18.05
N ALA A 9 -23.66 3.28 19.15
CA ALA A 9 -22.19 3.28 19.16
C ALA A 9 -21.59 2.18 18.27
N LEU A 10 -22.14 0.95 18.28
CA LEU A 10 -21.73 -0.14 17.40
C LEU A 10 -22.02 0.17 15.93
N ALA A 11 -23.22 0.68 15.61
CA ALA A 11 -23.57 1.06 14.26
C ALA A 11 -22.66 2.19 13.76
N LEU A 12 -22.41 3.22 14.56
CA LEU A 12 -21.47 4.29 14.22
C LEU A 12 -20.04 3.76 14.05
N ALA A 13 -19.56 2.84 14.89
CA ALA A 13 -18.24 2.25 14.76
C ALA A 13 -18.11 1.36 13.52
N VAL A 14 -19.14 0.56 13.20
CA VAL A 14 -19.19 -0.26 11.97
C VAL A 14 -19.27 0.63 10.74
N ILE A 15 -20.11 1.67 10.77
CA ILE A 15 -20.19 2.68 9.72
C ILE A 15 -18.81 3.32 9.55
N VAL A 16 -18.20 3.88 10.61
CA VAL A 16 -16.85 4.47 10.59
C VAL A 16 -15.82 3.51 10.01
N HIS A 17 -15.76 2.24 10.44
CA HIS A 17 -14.83 1.25 9.88
C HIS A 17 -15.08 0.94 8.39
N VAL A 18 -16.33 0.92 7.94
CA VAL A 18 -16.69 0.69 6.54
C VAL A 18 -16.36 1.89 5.66
N VAL A 19 -16.61 3.13 6.13
CA VAL A 19 -16.26 4.35 5.37
C VAL A 19 -14.77 4.69 5.45
N THR A 20 -14.07 4.36 6.53
CA THR A 20 -12.61 4.45 6.62
C THR A 20 -11.98 3.16 6.10
N GLY A 21 -12.21 2.82 4.84
CA GLY A 21 -11.46 1.76 4.18
C GLY A 21 -9.96 2.01 4.41
N LYS A 22 -9.27 1.06 5.07
CA LYS A 22 -7.81 1.12 5.26
C LYS A 22 -7.19 1.50 3.92
N LYS A 23 -6.62 2.71 3.81
CA LYS A 23 -5.99 3.21 2.58
C LYS A 23 -5.10 2.09 2.05
N GLY A 24 -5.51 1.55 0.90
CA GLY A 24 -5.12 0.21 0.46
C GLY A 24 -3.64 -0.08 0.68
N ASN A 25 -3.37 -1.21 1.33
CA ASN A 25 -2.01 -1.69 1.50
C ASN A 25 -1.31 -1.69 0.14
N TYR A 26 -0.11 -1.15 0.11
CA TYR A 26 0.71 -1.16 -1.10
C TYR A 26 0.93 -2.61 -1.55
N VAL A 27 0.49 -2.93 -2.76
CA VAL A 27 0.70 -4.24 -3.39
C VAL A 27 1.90 -4.14 -4.32
N PRO A 28 2.97 -4.92 -4.09
CA PRO A 28 4.16 -4.89 -4.93
C PRO A 28 3.88 -5.45 -6.32
N ARG A 29 4.56 -4.89 -7.33
CA ARG A 29 4.48 -5.36 -8.71
C ARG A 29 5.47 -6.50 -8.92
N CYS A 30 5.00 -7.64 -9.42
CA CYS A 30 5.85 -8.79 -9.72
C CYS A 30 6.00 -9.02 -11.23
N ARG A 31 7.04 -9.75 -11.61
CA ARG A 31 7.27 -10.34 -12.93
C ARG A 31 6.53 -11.68 -13.02
N LYS A 32 6.39 -12.22 -14.24
CA LYS A 32 5.72 -13.51 -14.48
C LYS A 32 6.35 -14.69 -13.75
N ASN A 33 7.67 -14.62 -13.49
CA ASN A 33 8.43 -15.64 -12.80
C ASN A 33 8.33 -15.56 -11.26
N GLY A 34 7.52 -14.64 -10.72
CA GLY A 34 7.34 -14.45 -9.28
C GLY A 34 8.29 -13.43 -8.64
N ASP A 35 9.35 -13.01 -9.33
CA ASP A 35 10.28 -11.99 -8.81
C ASP A 35 9.62 -10.61 -8.73
N TYR A 36 10.07 -9.76 -7.80
CA TYR A 36 9.68 -8.36 -7.75
C TYR A 36 10.17 -7.63 -9.01
N LYS A 37 9.33 -6.77 -9.60
CA LYS A 37 9.82 -5.76 -10.54
C LYS A 37 10.75 -4.82 -9.78
N ARG A 38 11.92 -4.50 -10.35
CA ARG A 38 12.86 -3.56 -9.71
C ARG A 38 12.21 -2.23 -9.42
N ALA A 39 11.55 -1.65 -10.41
CA ALA A 39 10.82 -0.41 -10.23
C ALA A 39 9.44 -0.70 -9.63
N GLN A 40 9.21 -0.13 -8.45
CA GLN A 40 7.97 -0.18 -7.71
C GLN A 40 7.37 1.22 -7.63
N CYS A 41 6.05 1.34 -7.77
CA CYS A 41 5.39 2.64 -7.75
C CYS A 41 4.15 2.61 -6.87
N GLN A 42 4.15 3.43 -5.83
CA GLN A 42 3.01 3.65 -4.95
C GLN A 42 2.19 4.81 -5.51
N LEU A 43 1.24 4.49 -6.41
CA LEU A 43 0.45 5.48 -7.14
C LEU A 43 -0.36 6.41 -6.22
N SER A 44 -0.84 5.91 -5.07
CA SER A 44 -1.55 6.72 -4.08
C SER A 44 -0.69 7.84 -3.47
N LYS A 45 0.63 7.69 -3.48
CA LYS A 45 1.59 8.70 -3.03
C LYS A 45 2.29 9.41 -4.19
N GLY A 46 2.10 8.95 -5.43
CA GLY A 46 2.77 9.50 -6.61
C GLY A 46 4.30 9.29 -6.64
N VAL A 47 4.80 8.27 -5.95
CA VAL A 47 6.24 8.00 -5.84
C VAL A 47 6.60 6.62 -6.38
N CYS A 48 7.81 6.48 -6.89
CA CYS A 48 8.41 5.22 -7.30
C CYS A 48 9.75 5.00 -6.62
N PHE A 49 10.15 3.75 -6.43
CA PHE A 49 11.40 3.37 -5.78
C PHE A 49 11.92 2.06 -6.38
N CYS A 50 13.20 1.79 -6.18
CA CYS A 50 13.82 0.55 -6.60
C CYS A 50 13.82 -0.48 -5.46
N VAL A 51 13.62 -1.75 -5.83
CA VAL A 51 13.74 -2.90 -4.94
C VAL A 51 14.64 -3.97 -5.53
N ASN A 52 15.20 -4.80 -4.67
CA ASN A 52 15.85 -6.04 -5.05
C ASN A 52 14.81 -7.02 -5.63
N PRO A 53 15.02 -7.60 -6.83
CA PRO A 53 14.06 -8.53 -7.45
C PRO A 53 13.74 -9.79 -6.64
N LYS A 54 14.68 -10.25 -5.80
CA LYS A 54 14.54 -11.50 -5.05
C LYS A 54 13.98 -11.26 -3.65
N THR A 55 14.48 -10.24 -2.95
CA THR A 55 14.09 -9.98 -1.55
C THR A 55 12.97 -8.95 -1.41
N GLY A 56 12.76 -8.10 -2.43
CA GLY A 56 11.83 -6.98 -2.35
C GLY A 56 12.32 -5.81 -1.49
N GLU A 57 13.56 -5.88 -0.98
CA GLU A 57 14.17 -4.83 -0.16
C GLU A 57 14.36 -3.54 -0.97
N ARG A 58 14.07 -2.41 -0.34
CA ARG A 58 14.23 -1.09 -0.96
C ARG A 58 15.71 -0.75 -1.11
N THR A 59 16.12 -0.45 -2.34
CA THR A 59 17.50 -0.03 -2.66
C THR A 59 17.62 1.47 -2.89
N THR A 60 16.48 2.18 -2.98
CA THR A 60 16.47 3.64 -3.14
C THR A 60 15.35 4.29 -2.33
N GLU A 61 15.52 5.59 -2.13
CA GLU A 61 14.46 6.48 -1.66
C GLU A 61 13.34 6.66 -2.69
N ASP A 62 12.27 7.33 -2.28
CA ASP A 62 11.12 7.66 -3.10
C ASP A 62 11.47 8.73 -4.14
N GLN A 63 11.23 8.41 -5.41
CA GLN A 63 11.49 9.27 -6.57
C GLN A 63 10.16 9.71 -7.20
N LYS A 64 10.04 11.01 -7.50
CA LYS A 64 8.89 11.58 -8.23
C LYS A 64 9.17 11.48 -9.74
N GLY A 65 8.16 11.07 -10.53
CA GLY A 65 8.28 11.00 -11.99
C GLY A 65 8.82 9.68 -12.56
N GLY A 66 9.11 8.69 -11.72
CA GLY A 66 9.51 7.33 -12.15
C GLY A 66 10.92 6.96 -11.69
N ALA A 67 11.08 5.71 -11.22
CA ALA A 67 12.35 5.23 -10.67
C ALA A 67 13.28 4.68 -11.77
N LYS A 68 14.51 5.19 -11.84
CA LYS A 68 15.57 4.66 -12.71
C LYS A 68 16.32 3.54 -11.98
N CYS A 69 15.89 2.30 -12.20
CA CYS A 69 16.49 1.14 -11.55
C CYS A 69 17.49 0.44 -12.47
N SER A 70 18.77 0.44 -12.10
CA SER A 70 19.82 -0.26 -12.85
C SER A 70 19.60 -1.78 -12.80
N SER A 71 19.69 -2.40 -13.98
CA SER A 71 19.55 -3.84 -14.18
C SER A 71 20.87 -4.56 -13.91
N SER A 72 21.36 -4.56 -12.67
CA SER A 72 22.44 -5.46 -12.26
C SER A 72 21.91 -6.88 -12.06
#